data_AF-A4AD52-F1
#
_entry.id   AF-A4AD52-F1
#
_cell.length_a   1.000
_cell.length_b   1.000
_cell.length_c   1.000
_cell.angle_alpha   90.00
_cell.angle_beta   90.00
_cell.angle_gamma   90.00
#
_symmetry.space_group_name_H-M   'P 1'
#
loop_
_entity.id
_entity.type
_entity.pdbx_description
1 polymer ?
#
loop_
_entity_poly.entity_id
_entity_poly.type
_entity_poly.pdbx_seq_one_letter_code
_entity_poly.pdbx_strand_id
1 'polypeptide(L)' 'MTEGTAIVFTEDLWEALEVLSNIQEFRNTDWYKRLESAADLATQQMALDNGVGIRH' A
#
# COMPACT_ATOMS: atom_id res chain seq x y z
N MET A 1 -26.06 -10.25 0.17
CA MET A 1 -24.65 -10.47 0.58
C MET A 1 -23.99 -9.12 0.45
N THR A 2 -23.88 -8.36 1.54
CA THR A 2 -23.21 -7.05 1.49
C THR A 2 -21.71 -7.33 1.43
N GLU A 3 -21.15 -7.19 0.23
CA GLU A 3 -19.72 -7.07 0.02
C GLU A 3 -19.25 -5.89 0.90
N GLY A 4 -18.66 -6.21 2.04
CA GLY A 4 -18.17 -5.20 2.97
C GLY A 4 -16.99 -4.53 2.31
N THR A 5 -17.16 -3.29 1.85
CA THR A 5 -16.04 -2.45 1.44
C THR A 5 -15.17 -2.24 2.67
N ALA A 6 -14.08 -3.00 2.77
CA ALA A 6 -13.04 -2.74 3.75
C ALA A 6 -12.32 -1.47 3.30
N ILE A 7 -12.47 -0.39 4.07
CA ILE A 7 -11.63 0.78 3.92
C ILE A 7 -10.29 0.43 4.54
N VAL A 8 -9.29 0.19 3.70
CA VAL A 8 -7.92 -0.02 4.15
C VAL A 8 -7.22 1.33 4.07
N PHE A 9 -6.72 1.84 5.20
CA PHE A 9 -5.87 3.01 5.18
C PHE A 9 -4.48 2.61 4.67
N THR A 10 -3.79 3.54 4.02
CA THR A 10 -2.41 3.32 3.55
C THR A 10 -1.48 2.98 4.71
N GLU A 11 -1.72 3.53 5.90
CA GLU A 11 -0.95 3.22 7.11
C GLU A 11 -1.05 1.73 7.47
N ASP A 12 -2.26 1.17 7.53
CA ASP A 12 -2.47 -0.27 7.78
C ASP A 12 -1.82 -1.15 6.70
N LEU A 13 -1.83 -0.70 5.45
CA LEU A 13 -1.21 -1.41 4.33
C LEU A 13 0.31 -1.43 4.42
N TRP A 14 0.92 -0.32 4.84
CA TRP A 14 2.37 -0.22 5.05
C TRP A 14 2.82 -1.03 6.27
N GLU A 15 2.05 -1.03 7.37
CA GLU A 15 2.33 -1.90 8.52
C GLU A 15 2.27 -3.38 8.14
N ALA A 16 1.26 -3.78 7.35
CA ALA A 16 1.17 -5.14 6.84
C ALA A 16 2.37 -5.51 5.95
N LEU A 17 2.81 -4.60 5.07
CA LEU A 17 4.00 -4.79 4.25
C LEU A 17 5.27 -4.89 5.09
N GLU A 18 5.42 -4.11 6.17
CA GLU A 18 6.58 -4.19 7.06
C GLU A 18 6.67 -5.56 7.75
N VAL A 19 5.54 -6.08 8.25
CA VAL A 19 5.47 -7.41 8.85
C VAL A 19 5.80 -8.49 7.81
N LEU A 20 5.23 -8.40 6.60
CA LEU A 20 5.48 -9.35 5.52
C LEU A 20 6.92 -9.28 4.99
N SER A 21 7.51 -8.09 4.98
CA SER A 21 8.91 -7.87 4.60
C SER A 21 9.83 -8.70 5.47
N ASN A 22 9.58 -8.79 6.78
CA ASN A 22 10.41 -9.57 7.69
C ASN A 22 10.45 -11.08 7.38
N ILE A 23 9.51 -11.58 6.56
CA ILE A 23 9.43 -12.98 6.14
C ILE A 23 10.11 -13.13 4.78
N GLN A 24 11.31 -13.74 4.77
CA GLN A 24 12.15 -13.90 3.58
C GLN A 24 11.43 -14.62 2.41
N GLU A 25 10.49 -15.51 2.72
CA GLU A 25 9.69 -16.25 1.74
C GLU A 25 8.75 -15.34 0.93
N PHE A 26 8.22 -14.28 1.56
CA PHE A 26 7.25 -13.40 0.91
C PHE A 26 7.91 -12.24 0.15
N ARG A 27 9.06 -11.77 0.62
CA ARG A 27 9.79 -10.62 0.04
C ARG A 27 10.16 -10.77 -1.44
N ASN A 28 10.27 -12.00 -1.95
CA ASN A 28 10.64 -12.28 -3.35
C ASN A 28 9.46 -12.71 -4.24
N THR A 29 8.25 -12.70 -3.72
CA THR A 29 7.06 -13.11 -4.48
C THR A 29 6.53 -11.98 -5.34
N ASP A 30 5.99 -12.31 -6.52
CA ASP A 30 5.35 -11.33 -7.39
C ASP A 30 4.17 -10.61 -6.74
N TRP A 31 3.43 -11.30 -5.86
CA TRP A 31 2.29 -10.69 -5.17
C TRP A 31 2.75 -9.64 -4.16
N TYR A 32 3.88 -9.85 -3.47
CA TYR A 32 4.44 -8.87 -2.54
C TYR A 32 4.85 -7.58 -3.27
N LYS A 33 5.52 -7.71 -4.43
CA LYS A 33 5.90 -6.55 -5.26
C LYS A 33 4.68 -5.77 -5.78
N ARG A 34 3.61 -6.48 -6.15
CA ARG A 34 2.34 -5.84 -6.55
C ARG A 34 1.68 -5.10 -5.39
N LEU A 35 1.73 -5.68 -4.19
CA LEU A 35 1.19 -5.07 -2.98
C LEU A 35 1.96 -3.81 -2.59
N GLU A 36 3.29 -3.86 -2.63
CA GLU A 36 4.17 -2.70 -2.42
C GLU A 36 3.89 -1.58 -3.44
N SER A 37 3.80 -1.92 -4.73
CA SER A 37 3.47 -0.94 -5.78
C SER A 37 2.07 -0.35 -5.61
N ALA A 38 1.09 -1.13 -5.15
CA ALA A 38 -0.26 -0.63 -4.86
C ALA A 38 -0.26 0.33 -3.66
N ALA A 39 0.53 0.05 -2.61
CA ALA A 39 0.68 0.92 -1.45
C ALA A 39 1.35 2.25 -1.83
N ASP A 40 2.37 2.19 -2.68
CA ASP A 40 3.06 3.38 -3.20
C ASP A 40 2.11 4.26 -4.03
N LEU A 41 1.35 3.67 -4.96
CA LEU A 41 0.35 4.39 -5.75
C LEU A 41 -0.75 5.00 -4.89
N ALA A 42 -1.23 4.28 -3.86
CA ALA A 42 -2.22 4.81 -2.93
C ALA A 42 -1.65 6.00 -2.13
N THR A 43 -0.38 5.94 -1.73
CA THR A 43 0.32 7.03 -1.04
C THR A 43 0.48 8.24 -1.95
N GLN A 44 0.89 8.04 -3.20
CA GLN A 44 0.98 9.10 -4.21
C GLN A 44 -0.38 9.75 -4.47
N GLN A 45 -1.44 8.95 -4.59
CA GLN A 45 -2.80 9.45 -4.79
C GLN A 45 -3.28 10.28 -3.60
N MET A 46 -2.95 9.89 -2.37
CA MET A 46 -3.24 10.68 -1.17
C MET A 46 -2.42 11.97 -1.11
N ALA A 47 -1.16 11.96 -1.56
CA ALA A 47 -0.35 13.17 -1.64
C ALA A 47 -0.94 14.17 -2.64
N LEU A 48 -1.43 13.68 -3.78
CA LEU A 48 -2.13 14.48 -4.78
C LEU A 48 -3.46 15.03 -4.25
N ASP A 49 -4.26 14.21 -3.57
CA ASP A 49 -5.57 14.59 -3.01
C ASP A 49 -5.43 15.63 -1.88
N ASN A 50 -4.39 15.49 -1.05
CA ASN A 50 -4.06 16.45 0.02
C ASN A 50 -3.33 17.72 -0.47
N GLY A 51 -3.18 17.92 -1.79
CA GLY A 51 -2.55 19.12 -2.33
C GLY A 51 -1.06 19.25 -2.06
N VAL A 52 -0.38 18.21 -1.57
CA VAL A 52 1.08 18.09 -1.62
C VAL A 52 1.44 17.71 -3.04
N GLY A 53 1.21 18.65 -3.96
CA GLY A 53 1.80 18.61 -5.27
C GLY A 53 3.30 18.55 -5.08
N ILE A 54 3.91 17.42 -5.45
CA ILE A 54 5.34 17.36 -5.68
C ILE A 54 5.62 18.42 -6.75
N ARG A 55 6.11 19.58 -6.29
CA ARG A 55 6.57 20.66 -7.15
C ARG A 55 7.73 20.10 -7.96
N HIS A 56 7.48 19.95 -9.24
CA HIS A 56 8.44 19.64 -10.29
C HIS A 56 9.50 20.75 -10.42
#